data_AF-A0A4R3AD67-F1
#
_entry.id   AF-A0A4R3AD67-F1
#
_cell.length_a   1.000
_cell.length_b   1.000
_cell.length_c   1.000
_cell.angle_alpha   90.00
_cell.angle_beta   90.00
_cell.angle_gamma   90.00
#
_symmetry.space_group_name_H-M   'P 1'
#
loop_
_entity.id
_entity.type
_entity.pdbx_description
1 polymer ?
#
loop_
_entity_poly.entity_id
_entity_poly.type
_entity_poly.pdbx_seq_one_letter_code
_entity_poly.pdbx_strand_id
1 'polypeptide(L)' 'MTWQIVLKDGSRHEVSGEIHFDTVRGTKRICPSPIVGSNDILVRAVEQHDIVLESPHGHHYKAAVEMVEGKWRVVGV' A
#
# COMPACT_ATOMS: atom_id res chain seq x y z
N MET A 1 7.93 3.96 9.76
CA MET A 1 7.10 2.82 10.22
C MET A 1 7.06 1.78 9.12
N THR A 2 7.07 0.50 9.48
CA THR A 2 7.18 -0.61 8.55
C THR A 2 5.81 -1.23 8.29
N TRP A 3 5.42 -1.34 7.04
CA TRP A 3 4.17 -1.93 6.54
C TRP A 3 4.47 -3.15 5.69
N GLN A 4 3.46 -3.95 5.41
CA GLN A 4 3.58 -5.10 4.51
C GLN A 4 2.61 -4.95 3.34
N ILE A 5 3.11 -5.13 2.12
CA ILE A 5 2.28 -5.39 0.95
C ILE A 5 2.06 -6.89 0.87
N VAL A 6 0.80 -7.30 0.85
CA VAL A 6 0.40 -8.68 0.62
C VAL A 6 -0.19 -8.78 -0.79
N LEU A 7 0.48 -9.55 -1.65
CA LEU A 7 0.07 -9.79 -3.02
C LEU A 7 -1.01 -10.89 -3.08
N LYS A 8 -1.67 -11.05 -4.24
CA LYS A 8 -2.71 -12.07 -4.47
C LYS A 8 -2.21 -13.51 -4.29
N ASP A 9 -0.92 -13.76 -4.48
CA ASP A 9 -0.27 -15.05 -4.22
C ASP A 9 -0.04 -15.31 -2.71
N GLY A 10 -0.40 -14.36 -1.84
CA GLY A 10 -0.23 -14.43 -0.39
C GLY A 10 1.17 -14.06 0.10
N SER A 11 2.11 -13.76 -0.80
CA SER A 11 3.45 -13.32 -0.41
C SER A 11 3.40 -11.95 0.26
N ARG A 12 4.21 -11.78 1.31
CA ARG A 12 4.27 -10.56 2.13
C ARG A 12 5.62 -9.89 1.92
N HIS A 13 5.59 -8.59 1.69
CA HIS A 13 6.77 -7.82 1.38
C HIS A 13 6.82 -6.53 2.16
N GLU A 14 7.95 -6.29 2.79
CA GLU A 14 8.15 -5.12 3.62
C GLU A 14 8.22 -3.84 2.78
N VAL A 15 7.49 -2.81 3.22
CA VAL A 15 7.59 -1.45 2.70
C VAL A 15 7.64 -0.44 3.85
N SER A 16 8.34 0.66 3.61
CA SER A 16 8.42 1.79 4.53
C SER A 16 7.65 2.96 3.96
N GLY A 17 6.85 3.63 4.79
CA GLY A 17 6.13 4.83 4.37
C GLY A 17 5.34 5.45 5.50
N GLU A 18 5.02 6.73 5.33
CA GLU A 18 4.10 7.46 6.20
C GLU A 18 2.69 7.38 5.61
N ILE A 19 1.97 6.34 6.02
CA ILE A 19 0.63 6.06 5.51
C ILE A 19 -0.39 6.88 6.29
N HIS A 20 -1.05 7.78 5.58
CA HIS A 20 -2.11 8.61 6.12
C HIS A 20 -3.48 8.04 5.78
N PHE A 21 -4.45 8.30 6.66
CA PHE A 21 -5.83 7.89 6.45
C PHE A 21 -6.74 9.09 6.59
N ASP A 22 -7.76 9.14 5.74
CA ASP A 22 -8.87 10.07 5.86
C ASP A 22 -10.14 9.33 6.25
N THR A 23 -11.09 10.02 6.88
CA THR A 23 -12.39 9.49 7.22
C THR A 23 -13.46 10.19 6.38
N VAL A 24 -13.91 9.52 5.32
CA VAL A 24 -14.95 10.07 4.43
C VAL A 24 -16.26 9.36 4.73
N ARG A 25 -17.25 10.12 5.24
CA ARG A 25 -18.59 9.61 5.60
C ARG A 25 -18.57 8.40 6.56
N GLY A 26 -17.61 8.39 7.50
CA GLY A 26 -17.45 7.31 8.49
C GLY A 26 -16.59 6.14 8.02
N THR A 27 -16.13 6.13 6.76
CA THR A 27 -15.24 5.08 6.24
C THR A 27 -13.80 5.57 6.22
N LYS A 28 -12.90 4.80 6.83
CA LYS A 28 -11.46 5.05 6.84
C LYS A 28 -10.87 4.65 5.47
N ARG A 29 -10.25 5.58 4.77
CA ARG A 29 -9.62 5.37 3.46
C ARG A 29 -8.15 5.77 3.51
N ILE A 30 -7.29 5.01 2.83
CA ILE A 30 -5.88 5.37 2.69
C ILE A 30 -5.75 6.58 1.77
N CYS A 31 -5.07 7.62 2.23
CA CYS A 31 -4.64 8.73 1.39
C CYS A 31 -3.46 8.30 0.52
N PRO A 32 -3.31 8.85 -0.71
CA PRO A 32 -2.11 8.66 -1.49
C PRO A 32 -0.86 8.99 -0.68
N SER A 33 -0.10 7.96 -0.34
CA SER A 33 1.02 8.06 0.60
C SER A 33 2.28 7.50 -0.04
N PRO A 34 3.42 8.22 0.02
CA PRO A 34 4.66 7.72 -0.56
C PRO A 34 5.14 6.48 0.19
N ILE A 35 5.66 5.51 -0.56
CA ILE A 35 6.23 4.27 -0.02
C ILE A 35 7.59 3.97 -0.65
N VAL A 36 8.41 3.24 0.09
CA VAL A 36 9.72 2.74 -0.34
C VAL A 36 9.75 1.24 -0.06
N GLY A 37 10.25 0.47 -1.03
CA GLY A 37 10.34 -0.98 -0.94
C GLY A 37 11.11 -1.54 -2.14
N SER A 38 11.15 -2.86 -2.26
CA SER A 38 11.76 -3.51 -3.42
C SER A 38 11.04 -3.12 -4.71
N ASN A 39 11.79 -2.60 -5.70
CA ASN A 39 11.21 -2.10 -6.95
C ASN A 39 10.46 -3.20 -7.72
N ASP A 40 11.00 -4.42 -7.73
CA ASP A 40 10.36 -5.59 -8.36
C ASP A 40 8.97 -5.87 -7.77
N ILE A 41 8.88 -5.82 -6.44
CA ILE A 41 7.63 -6.03 -5.71
C ILE A 41 6.63 -4.91 -5.98
N LEU A 42 7.09 -3.65 -6.02
CA LEU A 42 6.22 -2.50 -6.26
C LEU A 42 5.65 -2.53 -7.68
N VAL A 43 6.45 -2.93 -8.68
CA VAL A 43 5.96 -3.17 -10.04
C VAL A 43 4.90 -4.28 -10.06
N ARG A 44 5.18 -5.43 -9.42
CA ARG A 44 4.19 -6.53 -9.32
C ARG A 44 2.91 -6.12 -8.58
N ALA A 45 3.01 -5.24 -7.59
CA ALA A 45 1.85 -4.70 -6.87
C ALA A 45 0.99 -3.81 -7.78
N VAL A 46 1.60 -3.01 -8.65
CA VAL A 46 0.88 -2.17 -9.64
C VAL A 46 0.12 -3.04 -10.63
N GLU A 47 0.76 -4.08 -11.17
CA GLU A 47 0.14 -4.99 -12.15
C GLU A 47 -1.11 -5.70 -11.60
N GLN A 48 -1.19 -5.90 -10.28
CA GLN A 48 -2.32 -6.58 -9.66
C GLN A 48 -3.52 -5.68 -9.40
N HIS A 49 -3.33 -4.35 -9.40
CA HIS A 49 -4.28 -3.27 -9.06
C HIS A 49 -4.90 -3.32 -7.66
N ASP A 50 -5.13 -4.51 -7.11
CA ASP A 50 -5.64 -4.74 -5.76
C ASP A 50 -4.62 -5.52 -4.96
N ILE A 51 -4.12 -4.90 -3.90
CA ILE A 51 -3.28 -5.51 -2.87
C ILE A 51 -3.92 -5.35 -1.50
N VAL A 52 -3.37 -6.05 -0.52
CA VAL A 52 -3.64 -5.76 0.89
C VAL A 52 -2.42 -5.06 1.49
N LEU A 53 -2.66 -3.92 2.11
CA LEU A 53 -1.69 -3.22 2.93
C LEU A 53 -1.91 -3.63 4.40
N GLU A 54 -0.94 -4.27 5.01
CA GLU A 54 -0.95 -4.69 6.41
C GLU A 54 -0.11 -3.71 7.25
N SER A 55 -0.71 -3.21 8.33
CA SER A 55 -0.07 -2.28 9.25
C SER A 55 0.90 -2.97 10.21
N PRO A 56 1.83 -2.23 10.82
CA PRO A 56 2.70 -2.78 11.87
C PRO A 56 1.94 -3.36 13.08
N HIS A 57 0.64 -3.09 13.21
CA HIS A 57 -0.23 -3.61 14.26
C HIS A 57 -1.15 -4.75 13.77
N GLY A 58 -0.94 -5.27 12.56
CA GLY A 58 -1.70 -6.38 12.00
C GLY A 58 -3.07 -6.01 11.41
N HIS A 59 -3.35 -4.72 11.18
CA HIS A 59 -4.59 -4.31 10.50
C HIS A 59 -4.44 -4.38 8.99
N HIS A 60 -5.44 -4.93 8.30
CA HIS A 60 -5.44 -5.07 6.85
C HIS A 60 -6.32 -4.00 6.18
N TYR A 61 -5.82 -3.44 5.09
CA TYR A 61 -6.50 -2.43 4.29
C TYR A 61 -6.42 -2.80 2.81
N LYS A 62 -7.51 -2.63 2.08
CA LYS A 62 -7.48 -2.74 0.63
C LYS A 62 -6.80 -1.51 0.06
N ALA A 63 -5.86 -1.74 -0.86
CA ALA A 63 -5.04 -0.68 -1.42
C ALA A 63 -4.62 -1.02 -2.86
N ALA A 64 -4.10 -0.03 -3.55
CA ALA A 64 -3.37 -0.18 -4.80
C ALA A 64 -2.01 0.51 -4.68
N VAL A 65 -1.05 0.11 -5.51
CA VAL A 65 0.24 0.81 -5.65
C VAL A 65 0.27 1.50 -7.00
N GLU A 66 0.75 2.74 -7.01
CA GLU A 66 0.87 3.56 -8.21
C GLU A 66 2.24 4.24 -8.26
N MET A 67 2.72 4.54 -9.48
CA MET A 67 3.90 5.38 -9.70
C MET A 67 3.44 6.76 -10.17
N VAL A 68 3.70 7.79 -9.36
CA VAL A 68 3.35 9.18 -9.69
C VAL A 68 4.60 10.04 -9.59
N GLU A 69 4.96 10.69 -10.69
CA GLU A 69 6.15 11.56 -10.78
C GLU A 69 7.45 10.85 -10.37
N GLY A 70 7.59 9.58 -10.73
CA GLY A 70 8.76 8.76 -10.39
C GLY A 70 8.84 8.33 -8.92
N LYS A 71 7.76 8.50 -8.14
CA LYS A 71 7.66 8.04 -6.75
C LYS A 71 6.54 7.01 -6.60
N TRP A 72 6.86 5.92 -5.92
CA TRP A 72 5.89 4.91 -5.52
C TRP A 72 4.95 5.46 -4.45
N ARG A 73 3.66 5.22 -4.62
CA ARG A 73 2.62 5.59 -3.67
C ARG A 73 1.68 4.41 -3.45
N VAL A 74 1.15 4.31 -2.24
CA VAL A 74 -0.01 3.47 -1.95
C VAL A 74 -1.26 4.34 -1.88
N VAL A 75 -2.36 3.86 -2.44
CA VAL A 75 -3.65 4.55 -2.48
C VAL A 75 -4.76 3.62 -1.97
N GLY A 76 -5.80 4.18 -1.34
CA GLY A 76 -6.96 3.41 -0.90
C GLY A 76 -7.96 3.19 -2.03
N VAL A 77 -8.40 1.95 -2.23
CA VAL A 77 -9.40 1.56 -3.23
C VAL A 77 -10.81 1.72 -2.68
#